data_AF-R7XV80-F1
#
_entry.id   AF-R7XV80-F1
#
_cell.length_a   1.000
_cell.length_b   1.000
_cell.length_c   1.000
_cell.angle_alpha   90.00
_cell.angle_beta   90.00
_cell.angle_gamma   90.00
#
_symmetry.space_group_name_H-M   'P 1'
#
loop_
_entity.id
_entity.type
_entity.pdbx_description
1 polymer ?
#
loop_
_entity_poly.entity_id
_entity_poly.type
_entity_poly.pdbx_seq_one_letter_code
_entity_poly.pdbx_strand_id
1 'polypeptide(L)'
;MMMGPVKTMLRGTSAALLLLLAVGCSDSGSDQADDPTAAVEVEVGEEFTWNGFTVADGWKIDSSTQMINMEEQDRPFITGEVTNEGTEPRFALFEFVFVADGTLQSTIRCTSEKIPTGTTTDLGCPGFESVPEGYDLIQVQEVTR
;
A
#
# COMPACT_ATOMS: atom_id res chain seq x y z
N MET A 1 -19.26 -62.27 -19.28
CA MET A 1 -19.69 -62.57 -20.67
C MET A 1 -20.68 -61.48 -21.04
N MET A 2 -20.55 -60.63 -22.07
CA MET A 2 -19.74 -60.62 -23.28
C MET A 2 -19.55 -59.16 -23.72
N MET A 3 -18.37 -58.86 -24.26
CA MET A 3 -18.16 -57.71 -25.16
C MET A 3 -18.95 -57.94 -26.46
N GLY A 4 -19.54 -56.87 -26.97
CA GLY A 4 -20.10 -56.76 -28.32
C GLY A 4 -19.88 -55.33 -28.85
N PRO A 5 -19.13 -55.10 -29.94
CA PRO A 5 -18.71 -53.76 -30.38
C PRO A 5 -19.43 -53.31 -31.67
N VAL A 6 -18.98 -52.17 -32.24
CA VAL A 6 -19.04 -51.80 -33.68
C VAL A 6 -20.37 -51.14 -34.13
N LYS A 7 -20.47 -50.08 -34.95
CA LYS A 7 -19.56 -49.28 -35.79
C LYS A 7 -20.17 -47.88 -36.04
N THR A 8 -19.25 -46.95 -36.22
CA THR A 8 -19.23 -45.64 -36.90
C THR A 8 -20.22 -45.37 -38.04
N MET A 9 -20.58 -44.08 -38.14
CA MET A 9 -20.88 -43.21 -39.32
C MET A 9 -22.21 -42.46 -39.10
N LEU A 10 -22.35 -41.14 -39.27
CA LEU A 10 -21.96 -40.36 -40.42
C LEU A 10 -21.98 -38.84 -40.09
N ARG A 11 -20.99 -38.17 -40.66
CA ARG A 11 -20.82 -36.74 -41.00
C ARG A 11 -22.07 -35.84 -40.90
N GLY A 12 -21.92 -34.74 -40.16
CA GLY A 12 -22.74 -33.54 -40.25
C GLY A 12 -21.87 -32.30 -39.99
N THR A 13 -21.46 -31.64 -41.06
CA THR A 13 -20.73 -30.37 -41.08
C THR A 13 -21.52 -29.26 -40.40
N SER A 14 -20.92 -28.57 -39.43
CA SER A 14 -21.27 -27.19 -39.09
C SER A 14 -20.02 -26.54 -38.49
N ALA A 15 -19.31 -25.84 -39.36
CA ALA A 15 -18.29 -24.88 -38.97
C ALA A 15 -19.01 -23.70 -38.30
N ALA A 16 -19.04 -23.70 -36.96
CA ALA A 16 -19.36 -22.50 -36.20
C ALA A 16 -18.05 -21.73 -35.98
N LEU A 17 -17.81 -20.78 -36.88
CA LEU A 17 -16.81 -19.74 -36.77
C LEU A 17 -17.21 -18.83 -35.59
N LEU A 18 -16.76 -19.16 -34.39
CA LEU A 18 -16.92 -18.30 -33.21
C LEU A 18 -15.82 -17.25 -33.24
N LEU A 19 -16.26 -16.02 -33.45
CA LEU A 19 -15.47 -14.80 -33.50
C LEU A 19 -14.49 -14.69 -32.33
N LEU A 20 -13.25 -14.36 -32.67
CA LEU A 20 -12.28 -13.73 -31.80
C LEU A 20 -12.92 -12.50 -31.14
N LEU A 21 -13.35 -12.65 -29.88
CA LEU A 21 -13.39 -11.53 -28.95
C LEU A 21 -11.99 -11.42 -28.35
N ALA A 22 -11.11 -10.76 -29.12
CA ALA A 22 -10.00 -10.04 -28.54
C ALA A 22 -10.60 -8.96 -27.65
N VAL A 23 -10.82 -9.28 -26.37
CA VAL A 23 -10.83 -8.26 -25.33
C VAL A 23 -9.38 -7.80 -25.27
N GLY A 24 -9.07 -6.81 -26.09
CA GLY A 24 -7.95 -5.94 -25.86
C GLY A 24 -8.21 -5.24 -24.53
N CYS A 25 -7.64 -5.77 -23.45
CA CYS A 25 -7.29 -4.94 -22.32
C CYS A 25 -6.18 -4.00 -22.82
N SER A 26 -6.59 -2.87 -23.36
CA SER A 26 -5.73 -1.70 -23.51
C SER A 26 -5.48 -1.10 -22.13
N ASP A 27 -4.23 -0.67 -21.93
CA ASP A 27 -3.72 0.24 -20.92
C ASP A 27 -3.79 -0.22 -19.45
N SER A 28 -2.71 -0.29 -18.68
CA SER A 28 -1.49 0.51 -18.75
C SER A 28 -0.25 -0.36 -18.66
N GLY A 29 0.53 -0.34 -19.73
CA GLY A 29 1.95 -0.59 -19.60
C GLY A 29 2.56 0.54 -18.79
N SER A 30 3.08 0.20 -17.64
CA SER A 30 4.30 0.80 -17.15
C SER A 30 5.12 -0.32 -16.54
N ASP A 31 6.02 -0.87 -17.36
CA ASP A 31 7.40 -1.09 -16.94
C ASP A 31 7.97 0.26 -16.43
N GLN A 32 7.36 0.81 -15.39
CA GLN A 32 7.95 1.87 -14.60
C GLN A 32 9.19 1.19 -14.04
N ALA A 33 10.38 1.76 -14.24
CA ALA A 33 11.42 1.50 -13.26
C ALA A 33 10.75 1.67 -11.90
N ASP A 34 10.73 0.62 -11.07
CA ASP A 34 10.16 0.64 -9.73
C ASP A 34 10.79 1.84 -9.02
N ASP A 35 10.15 3.00 -9.10
CA ASP A 35 10.65 4.21 -8.50
C ASP A 35 10.49 3.97 -7.02
N PRO A 36 11.60 3.77 -6.29
CA PRO A 36 11.50 3.39 -4.89
C PRO A 36 10.81 4.48 -4.07
N THR A 37 10.64 5.68 -4.61
CA THR A 37 9.98 6.82 -3.94
C THR A 37 8.59 7.13 -4.48
N ALA A 38 8.06 6.35 -5.44
CA ALA A 38 6.67 6.47 -5.88
C ALA A 38 5.71 6.24 -4.71
N ALA A 39 4.59 6.97 -4.70
CA ALA A 39 3.58 6.81 -3.66
C ALA A 39 2.98 5.40 -3.69
N VAL A 40 2.81 4.80 -2.53
CA VAL A 40 2.19 3.47 -2.37
C VAL A 40 0.97 3.55 -1.47
N GLU A 41 -0.08 2.83 -1.82
CA GLU A 41 -1.24 2.65 -0.94
C GLU A 41 -0.92 1.59 0.11
N VAL A 42 -1.28 1.87 1.37
CA VAL A 42 -1.01 1.00 2.51
C VAL A 42 -2.27 0.78 3.34
N GLU A 43 -2.38 -0.40 3.93
CA GLU A 43 -3.45 -0.75 4.86
C GLU A 43 -2.93 -0.74 6.31
N VAL A 44 -3.74 -0.22 7.23
CA VAL A 44 -3.36 -0.13 8.64
C VAL A 44 -3.11 -1.53 9.22
N GLY A 45 -1.91 -1.73 9.77
CA GLY A 45 -1.50 -2.99 10.37
C GLY A 45 -0.94 -4.00 9.37
N GLU A 46 -0.99 -3.74 8.07
CA GLU A 46 -0.31 -4.57 7.07
C GLU A 46 1.14 -4.10 6.85
N GLU A 47 2.05 -5.05 6.67
CA GLU A 47 3.44 -4.76 6.31
C GLU A 47 3.50 -4.05 4.95
N PHE A 48 4.39 -3.08 4.82
CA PHE A 48 4.70 -2.48 3.53
C PHE A 48 6.18 -2.12 3.39
N THR A 49 6.64 -2.08 2.15
CA THR A 49 7.98 -1.60 1.81
C THR A 49 7.88 -0.34 0.97
N TRP A 50 8.61 0.70 1.36
CA TRP A 50 8.73 1.92 0.58
C TRP A 50 10.14 2.49 0.70
N ASN A 51 10.71 2.90 -0.43
CA ASN A 51 12.04 3.49 -0.53
C ASN A 51 13.13 2.71 0.20
N GLY A 52 13.10 1.37 0.19
CA GLY A 52 14.08 0.52 0.88
C GLY A 52 13.98 0.51 2.41
N PHE A 53 12.82 0.89 2.95
CA PHE A 53 12.44 0.62 4.33
C PHE A 53 11.24 -0.31 4.35
N THR A 54 11.22 -1.23 5.30
CA THR A 54 10.06 -2.09 5.57
C THR A 54 9.46 -1.70 6.90
N VAL A 55 8.19 -1.33 6.90
CA VAL A 55 7.40 -1.13 8.13
C VAL A 55 6.67 -2.43 8.41
N ALA A 56 6.93 -3.01 9.57
CA ALA A 56 6.41 -4.33 9.94
C ALA A 56 4.89 -4.35 10.10
N ASP A 57 4.30 -5.54 10.03
CA ASP A 57 2.91 -5.75 10.36
C ASP A 57 2.59 -5.34 11.81
N GLY A 58 1.33 -4.99 12.05
CA GLY A 58 0.85 -4.57 13.37
C GLY A 58 1.13 -3.10 13.72
N TRP A 59 1.62 -2.28 12.78
CA TRP A 59 1.65 -0.82 12.94
C TRP A 59 0.25 -0.24 13.11
N LYS A 60 0.15 0.90 13.79
CA LYS A 60 -1.13 1.47 14.25
C LYS A 60 -1.19 2.96 14.06
N ILE A 61 -2.43 3.44 14.03
CA ILE A 61 -2.79 4.85 14.16
C ILE A 61 -3.58 4.97 15.46
N ASP A 62 -2.94 5.50 16.48
CA ASP A 62 -3.55 5.82 17.77
C ASP A 62 -3.87 7.31 17.85
N SER A 63 -4.55 7.73 18.92
CA SER A 63 -4.70 9.14 19.28
C SER A 63 -4.24 9.37 20.72
N SER A 64 -3.68 10.55 20.95
CA SER A 64 -3.33 11.03 22.29
C SER A 64 -3.97 12.38 22.53
N THR A 65 -4.71 12.51 23.63
CA THR A 65 -5.27 13.79 24.06
C THR A 65 -4.17 14.65 24.66
N GLN A 66 -3.99 15.85 24.12
CA GLN A 66 -2.99 16.81 24.58
C GLN A 66 -3.63 18.16 24.90
N MET A 67 -3.10 18.84 25.92
CA MET A 67 -3.51 20.21 26.26
C MET A 67 -2.75 21.21 25.40
N ILE A 68 -3.45 21.92 24.52
CA ILE A 68 -2.89 22.94 23.61
C ILE A 68 -3.72 24.20 23.76
N ASN A 69 -3.08 25.32 24.12
CA ASN A 69 -3.77 26.60 24.39
C ASN A 69 -4.90 26.50 25.42
N MET A 70 -4.74 25.63 26.43
CA MET A 70 -5.73 25.33 27.48
C MET A 70 -6.97 24.56 26.99
N GLU A 71 -6.94 24.00 25.79
CA GLU A 71 -7.99 23.15 25.25
C GLU A 71 -7.44 21.72 25.05
N GLU A 72 -8.26 20.71 25.36
CA GLU A 72 -7.95 19.32 25.04
C GLU A 72 -8.11 19.10 23.54
N GLN A 73 -7.07 18.60 22.89
CA GLN A 73 -7.07 18.27 21.46
C GLN A 73 -6.50 16.87 21.28
N ASP A 74 -7.22 16.04 20.54
CA ASP A 74 -6.72 14.74 20.11
C ASP A 74 -5.72 14.92 18.97
N ARG A 75 -4.54 14.34 19.16
CA ARG A 75 -3.48 14.29 18.15
C ARG A 75 -3.26 12.84 17.72
N PRO A 76 -3.35 12.53 16.43
CA PRO A 76 -3.07 11.20 15.95
C PRO A 76 -1.58 10.88 16.10
N PHE A 77 -1.27 9.62 16.31
CA PHE A 77 0.07 9.13 16.51
C PHE A 77 0.23 7.79 15.79
N ILE A 78 1.15 7.72 14.84
CA ILE A 78 1.49 6.46 14.16
C ILE A 78 2.63 5.79 14.91
N THR A 79 2.47 4.51 15.21
CA THR A 79 3.51 3.67 15.82
C THR A 79 3.73 2.40 15.04
N GLY A 80 4.97 1.95 14.94
CA GLY A 80 5.32 0.65 14.37
C GLY A 80 6.80 0.36 14.52
N GLU A 81 7.27 -0.69 13.85
CA GLU A 81 8.68 -1.00 13.71
C GLU A 81 9.11 -0.80 12.26
N VAL A 82 10.28 -0.21 12.04
CA VAL A 82 10.81 0.07 10.71
C VAL A 82 12.22 -0.48 10.55
N THR A 83 12.46 -1.19 9.45
CA THR A 83 13.74 -1.82 9.11
C THR A 83 14.37 -1.12 7.91
N ASN A 84 15.67 -0.81 7.97
CA ASN A 84 16.41 -0.24 6.84
C ASN A 84 17.03 -1.36 5.99
N GLU A 85 16.39 -1.69 4.87
CA GLU A 85 16.86 -2.66 3.87
C GLU A 85 17.91 -2.06 2.91
N GLY A 86 18.22 -0.76 3.05
CA GLY A 86 19.18 -0.05 2.23
C GLY A 86 20.63 -0.36 2.57
N THR A 87 21.55 -0.03 1.66
CA THR A 87 22.99 -0.34 1.79
C THR A 87 23.76 0.60 2.71
N GLU A 88 23.13 1.69 3.17
CA GLU A 88 23.75 2.65 4.07
C GLU A 88 22.85 3.06 5.23
N PRO A 89 23.41 3.47 6.37
CA PRO A 89 22.63 3.99 7.49
C PRO A 89 21.95 5.32 7.16
N ARG A 90 20.62 5.40 7.35
CA ARG A 90 19.81 6.59 7.04
C ARG A 90 18.55 6.69 7.91
N PHE A 91 17.87 7.82 7.86
CA PHE A 91 16.60 8.06 8.56
C PHE A 91 15.43 7.62 7.68
N ALA A 92 14.42 6.97 8.26
CA ALA A 92 13.14 6.77 7.61
C ALA A 92 12.34 8.08 7.65
N LEU A 93 11.93 8.56 6.47
CA LEU A 93 11.14 9.77 6.27
C LEU A 93 9.90 9.38 5.47
N PHE A 94 8.74 9.34 6.13
CA PHE A 94 7.49 9.00 5.47
C PHE A 94 6.49 10.15 5.63
N GLU A 95 5.74 10.46 4.58
CA GLU A 95 4.52 11.26 4.69
C GLU A 95 3.33 10.33 4.45
N PHE A 96 2.54 10.11 5.50
CA PHE A 96 1.28 9.37 5.45
C PHE A 96 0.18 10.34 5.05
N VAL A 97 -0.47 10.10 3.92
CA VAL A 97 -1.51 10.94 3.35
C VAL A 97 -2.85 10.23 3.49
N PHE A 98 -3.78 10.85 4.21
CA PHE A 98 -5.15 10.36 4.35
C PHE A 98 -6.00 10.91 3.21
N VAL A 99 -6.58 10.02 2.42
CA VAL A 99 -7.40 10.38 1.26
C VAL A 99 -8.84 9.95 1.52
N ALA A 100 -9.80 10.86 1.26
CA ALA A 100 -11.23 10.57 1.27
C ALA A 100 -11.88 11.17 0.03
N ASP A 101 -12.74 10.42 -0.64
CA ASP A 101 -13.39 10.77 -1.90
C ASP A 101 -12.38 11.23 -2.98
N GLY A 102 -11.21 10.59 -3.02
CA GLY A 102 -10.11 10.93 -3.94
C GLY A 102 -9.44 12.29 -3.66
N THR A 103 -9.72 12.90 -2.51
CA THR A 103 -9.15 14.19 -2.09
C THR A 103 -8.26 14.03 -0.86
N LEU A 104 -7.10 14.70 -0.84
CA LEU A 104 -6.21 14.77 0.32
C LEU A 104 -6.92 15.48 1.48
N GLN A 105 -7.01 14.82 2.62
CA GLN A 105 -7.68 15.35 3.81
C GLN A 105 -6.71 15.78 4.90
N SER A 106 -5.67 14.98 5.15
CA SER A 106 -4.65 15.28 6.16
C SER A 106 -3.35 14.54 5.88
N THR A 107 -2.24 15.02 6.46
CA THR A 107 -0.96 14.34 6.40
C THR A 107 -0.31 14.19 7.77
N ILE A 108 0.38 13.06 7.97
CA ILE A 108 1.22 12.81 9.15
C ILE A 108 2.64 12.54 8.67
N ARG A 109 3.59 13.30 9.21
CA ARG A 109 5.01 13.15 8.87
C ARG A 109 5.72 12.29 9.92
N CYS A 110 6.36 11.25 9.44
CA CYS A 110 7.15 10.32 10.20
C CYS A 110 8.64 10.60 10.04
N THR A 111 9.35 10.53 11.15
CA THR A 111 10.81 10.64 11.19
C THR A 111 11.31 9.63 12.21
N SER A 112 12.14 8.68 11.80
CA SER A 112 12.85 7.80 12.74
C SER A 112 14.13 8.47 13.26
N GLU A 113 14.83 7.79 14.18
CA GLU A 113 16.27 8.01 14.36
C GLU A 113 17.06 7.42 13.18
N LYS A 114 18.38 7.61 13.15
CA LYS A 114 19.22 7.05 12.09
C LYS A 114 19.33 5.54 12.25
N ILE A 115 18.90 4.79 11.24
CA ILE A 115 18.79 3.33 11.28
C ILE A 115 19.99 2.71 10.55
N PRO A 116 20.86 1.92 11.22
CA PRO A 116 21.87 1.10 10.54
C PRO A 116 21.25 0.14 9.51
N THR A 117 22.02 -0.20 8.48
CA THR A 117 21.61 -1.19 7.47
C THR A 117 21.28 -2.54 8.11
N GLY A 118 20.15 -3.13 7.71
CA GLY A 118 19.67 -4.44 8.17
C GLY A 118 19.20 -4.46 9.62
N THR A 119 18.90 -3.29 10.20
CA THR A 119 18.42 -3.19 11.58
C THR A 119 17.05 -2.53 11.65
N THR A 120 16.33 -2.88 12.72
CA THR A 120 14.98 -2.42 13.02
C THR A 120 15.01 -1.43 14.19
N THR A 121 14.15 -0.43 14.15
CA THR A 121 13.91 0.51 15.25
C THR A 121 12.43 0.88 15.32
N ASP A 122 12.04 1.51 16.43
CA ASP A 122 10.71 2.11 16.56
C ASP A 122 10.49 3.24 15.54
N LEU A 123 9.33 3.21 14.88
CA LEU A 123 8.77 4.28 14.08
C LEU A 123 7.73 5.01 14.92
N GLY A 124 7.89 6.33 15.08
CA GLY A 124 6.94 7.18 15.80
C GLY A 124 6.64 8.45 15.00
N CYS A 125 5.36 8.74 14.78
CA CYS A 125 4.94 9.87 13.96
C CYS A 125 3.85 10.69 14.65
N PRO A 126 4.21 11.80 15.31
CA PRO A 126 3.23 12.74 15.81
C PRO A 126 2.56 13.48 14.66
N GLY A 127 1.24 13.29 14.52
CA GLY A 127 0.42 14.10 13.65
C GLY A 127 -0.01 15.39 14.35
N PHE A 128 0.00 16.50 13.61
CA PHE A 128 -0.43 17.80 14.10
C PHE A 128 -1.86 18.15 13.69
N GLU A 129 -2.39 17.46 12.69
CA GLU A 129 -3.76 17.57 12.22
C GLU A 129 -4.57 16.36 12.71
N SER A 130 -5.88 16.51 12.86
CA SER A 130 -6.76 15.39 13.17
C SER A 130 -6.86 14.45 11.97
N VAL A 131 -6.78 13.13 12.19
CA VAL A 131 -7.15 12.16 11.15
C VAL A 131 -8.66 12.28 10.89
N PRO A 132 -9.09 12.46 9.63
CA PRO A 132 -10.52 12.52 9.28
C PRO A 132 -11.21 11.19 9.58
N GLU A 133 -12.47 11.24 10.00
CA GLU A 133 -13.31 10.04 10.03
C GLU A 133 -13.64 9.61 8.60
N GLY A 134 -13.51 8.30 8.32
CA GLY A 134 -13.94 7.73 7.03
C GLY A 134 -13.02 8.03 5.85
N TYR A 135 -11.71 8.10 6.05
CA TYR A 135 -10.77 8.04 4.92
C TYR A 135 -10.89 6.69 4.19
N ASP A 136 -10.70 6.70 2.88
CA ASP A 136 -10.81 5.52 2.02
C ASP A 136 -9.50 4.73 1.97
N LEU A 137 -8.36 5.45 1.98
CA LEU A 137 -7.03 4.86 1.88
C LEU A 137 -5.96 5.76 2.50
N ILE A 138 -4.79 5.17 2.69
CA ILE A 138 -3.58 5.85 3.16
C ILE A 138 -2.50 5.68 2.10
N GLN A 139 -1.84 6.78 1.73
CA GLN A 139 -0.67 6.74 0.86
C GLN A 139 0.60 7.07 1.64
N VAL A 140 1.68 6.36 1.34
CA VAL A 140 3.03 6.68 1.83
C VAL A 140 3.84 7.26 0.69
N GLN A 141 4.44 8.42 0.93
CA GLN A 141 5.21 9.17 -0.07
C GLN A 141 6.39 9.95 0.55
N GLU A 142 7.18 10.60 -0.31
CA GLU A 142 8.21 11.56 0.13
C GLU A 142 7.58 12.74 0.87
N VAL A 143 8.30 13.27 1.86
CA VAL A 143 7.89 14.48 2.58
C VAL A 143 7.95 15.68 1.64
N THR A 144 6.78 16.26 1.32
CA THR A 144 6.67 17.46 0.48
C THR A 144 6.79 18.76 1.31
N ARG A 145 7.23 19.88 0.71
CA ARG A 145 7.47 21.15 1.41
C ARG A 145 6.35 22.16 1.19
#